data_AF-A0A249NY03-F1
#
_entry.id   AF-A0A249NY03-F1
#
_cell.length_a   1.000
_cell.length_b   1.000
_cell.length_c   1.000
_cell.angle_alpha   90.00
_cell.angle_beta   90.00
_cell.angle_gamma   90.00
#
_symmetry.space_group_name_H-M   'P 1'
#
loop_
_entity.id
_entity.type
_entity.pdbx_description
1 polymer ?
#
loop_
_entity_poly.entity_id
_entity_poly.type
_entity_poly.pdbx_seq_one_letter_code
_entity_poly.pdbx_strand_id
1 'polypeptide(L)'
;MRTRGYAYRFEDTVPNITGFYVNTNKTGEPYQIPWEHEETHKRLWHLRQWQVRYNPIKKALSPEQYLDNPDEYPDVTKKRLPRILPIARLFPTSRRPWAGRIPTSSEIDKAWHKLMVEVERRWNLENPDNQVMIVRYQEKTGQPQGSIYNIHGMRVRGLTDLRRGGMSLDVLSKFVAGHASLMMTLYYLEFEPASVNAMISKAAVEAKATEINDFVTDFKKLSYEDARRRSVSVHPDAIAAAVESPSKIEFCNVDIGMCPFDGARCYDGGPVLRADNRSGGSFGVHGDVGSRNCIMCRHFVSGPPWIPQLELYGGKLCAKRQYLARKETEINERAALLRDQREAGLNTRAEEMTASAALQADLIAIKDEQEMNETAIFNVEMLLTASIEIMARTEEGDSESGIALVGNDRRSAVQYVEVPEFVRALMLARVAEVYPVLGDDRIIAERDRMIDLIMHNAGEVPLGLRVNITDRQRNRARDMLSKWMLGRLKAHDIAALGDGRQRLQDLRVAGEVKAMISRALSDSVPLGTGLTDSSLRSLEHSEVR
;
A
#
# COMPACT_ATOMS: atom_id res chain seq x y z
N MET A 1 40.93 20.62 17.90
CA MET A 1 40.43 20.80 19.29
C MET A 1 39.43 19.70 19.59
N ARG A 2 39.60 18.87 20.63
CA ARG A 2 38.52 17.95 21.04
C ARG A 2 37.33 18.81 21.51
N THR A 3 36.22 18.76 20.80
CA THR A 3 34.97 19.43 21.17
C THR A 3 34.58 19.00 22.58
N ARG A 4 34.57 19.94 23.52
CA ARG A 4 34.13 19.74 24.90
C ARG A 4 32.82 20.51 25.08
N GLY A 5 31.69 19.84 24.92
CA GLY A 5 30.38 20.48 25.02
C GLY A 5 29.24 19.56 24.62
N TYR A 6 28.01 20.02 24.81
CA TYR A 6 26.80 19.30 24.39
C TYR A 6 26.38 19.61 22.95
N ALA A 7 26.90 20.70 22.36
CA ALA A 7 26.63 21.09 20.99
C ALA A 7 27.76 20.63 20.07
N TYR A 8 27.40 20.12 18.89
CA TYR A 8 28.32 19.68 17.86
C TYR A 8 27.92 20.29 16.53
N ARG A 9 28.86 20.99 15.88
CA ARG A 9 28.63 21.55 14.55
C ARG A 9 29.04 20.53 13.50
N PHE A 10 28.13 20.19 12.61
CA PHE A 10 28.41 19.41 11.41
C PHE A 10 28.84 20.38 10.31
N GLU A 11 30.10 20.30 9.89
CA GLU A 11 30.69 21.22 8.90
C GLU A 11 30.50 20.72 7.45
N ASP A 12 30.05 19.48 7.28
CA ASP A 12 29.86 18.82 5.97
C ASP A 12 28.44 19.02 5.39
N THR A 13 27.59 19.82 6.04
CA THR A 13 26.19 20.04 5.63
C THR A 13 25.97 21.49 5.20
N VAL A 14 25.26 21.70 4.09
CA VAL A 14 24.77 23.03 3.67
C VAL A 14 23.25 23.06 3.78
N PRO A 15 22.64 23.84 4.69
CA PRO A 15 23.26 24.71 5.71
C PRO A 15 23.95 23.92 6.84
N ASN A 16 24.89 24.57 7.54
CA ASN A 16 25.57 23.98 8.70
C ASN A 16 24.57 23.64 9.80
N ILE A 17 24.50 22.38 10.23
CA ILE A 17 23.58 21.93 11.28
C ILE A 17 24.32 21.90 12.62
N THR A 18 23.72 22.47 13.67
CA THR A 18 24.23 22.36 15.05
C THR A 18 23.45 21.29 15.82
N GLY A 19 23.99 20.07 15.83
CA GLY A 19 23.40 18.95 16.57
C GLY A 19 23.92 18.78 18.00
N PHE A 20 23.67 17.61 18.57
CA PHE A 20 24.04 17.27 19.95
C PHE A 20 25.20 16.29 20.03
N TYR A 21 26.08 16.49 21.01
CA TYR A 21 27.13 15.55 21.36
C TYR A 21 26.77 14.85 22.67
N VAL A 22 26.69 13.52 22.61
CA VAL A 22 26.46 12.68 23.78
C VAL A 22 27.77 11.94 24.08
N ASN A 23 28.30 12.18 25.28
CA ASN A 23 29.63 11.73 25.67
C ASN A 23 29.71 10.24 26.04
N THR A 24 28.58 9.58 26.30
CA THR A 24 28.51 8.18 26.73
C THR A 24 27.22 7.52 26.25
N ASN A 25 27.29 6.24 25.92
CA ASN A 25 26.15 5.34 25.73
C ASN A 25 26.30 4.10 26.63
N LYS A 26 25.40 3.11 26.51
CA LYS A 26 25.45 1.85 27.28
C LYS A 26 26.75 1.04 27.04
N THR A 27 27.49 1.31 25.97
CA THR A 27 28.75 0.64 25.61
C THR A 27 30.00 1.49 25.85
N GLY A 28 29.85 2.73 26.34
CA GLY A 28 30.92 3.65 26.71
C GLY A 28 31.45 4.55 25.58
N GLU A 29 30.88 4.49 24.37
CA GLU A 29 31.33 5.29 23.23
C GLU A 29 30.49 6.57 23.03
N PRO A 30 31.13 7.71 22.71
CA PRO A 30 30.40 8.94 22.43
C PRO A 30 29.74 8.87 21.04
N TYR A 31 28.59 9.52 20.89
CA TYR A 31 27.88 9.62 19.62
C TYR A 31 27.31 11.03 19.40
N GLN A 32 26.99 11.32 18.16
CA GLN A 32 26.51 12.63 17.71
C GLN A 32 25.11 12.47 17.14
N ILE A 33 24.21 13.40 17.51
CA ILE A 33 22.84 13.45 17.03
C ILE A 33 22.75 14.63 16.05
N PRO A 34 22.56 14.39 14.75
CA PRO A 34 22.47 15.44 13.73
C PRO A 34 21.06 16.07 13.71
N TRP A 35 20.60 16.55 14.87
CA TRP A 35 19.31 17.19 15.03
C TRP A 35 19.48 18.55 15.70
N GLU A 36 19.13 19.60 14.97
CA GLU A 36 19.12 20.95 15.50
C GLU A 36 17.75 21.26 16.12
N HIS A 37 17.73 21.33 17.45
CA HIS A 37 16.55 21.75 18.19
C HIS A 37 16.88 22.99 19.01
N GLU A 38 16.50 24.14 18.48
CA GLU A 38 16.85 25.45 19.01
C GLU A 38 16.44 25.60 20.48
N GLU A 39 15.22 25.18 20.84
CA GLU A 39 14.70 25.32 22.19
C GLU A 39 15.51 24.50 23.21
N THR A 40 15.92 23.29 22.83
CA THR A 40 16.75 22.43 23.70
C THR A 40 18.14 23.03 23.87
N HIS A 41 18.73 23.53 22.78
CA HIS A 41 20.02 24.23 22.82
C HIS A 41 19.96 25.46 23.74
N LYS A 42 18.91 26.28 23.64
CA LYS A 42 18.66 27.42 24.53
C LYS A 42 18.58 26.98 25.99
N ARG A 43 17.76 25.97 26.30
CA ARG A 43 17.60 25.48 27.68
C ARG A 43 18.91 24.95 28.28
N LEU A 44 19.68 24.17 27.51
CA LEU A 44 20.99 23.66 27.93
C LEU A 44 22.01 24.79 28.10
N TRP A 45 21.95 25.82 27.26
CA TRP A 45 22.78 27.02 27.41
C TRP A 45 22.46 27.76 28.71
N HIS A 46 21.19 28.04 28.98
CA HIS A 46 20.76 28.69 30.23
C HIS A 46 21.17 27.87 31.46
N LEU A 47 20.97 26.54 31.41
CA LEU A 47 21.41 25.65 32.48
C LEU A 47 22.92 25.72 32.68
N ARG A 48 23.71 25.70 31.61
CA ARG A 48 25.17 25.86 31.67
C ARG A 48 25.56 27.19 32.32
N GLN A 49 24.95 28.30 31.92
CA GLN A 49 25.23 29.63 32.48
C GLN A 49 24.92 29.69 33.98
N TRP A 50 23.76 29.15 34.37
CA TRP A 50 23.37 29.05 35.77
C TRP A 50 24.38 28.22 36.58
N GLN A 51 24.77 27.06 36.04
CA GLN A 51 25.73 26.16 36.64
C GLN A 51 27.14 26.78 36.77
N VAL A 52 27.57 27.60 35.82
CA VAL A 52 28.85 28.34 35.90
C VAL A 52 28.80 29.40 37.01
N ARG A 53 27.67 30.10 37.15
CA ARG A 53 27.50 31.17 38.14
C ARG A 53 27.37 30.65 39.58
N TYR A 54 26.60 29.58 39.78
CA TYR A 54 26.19 29.15 41.13
C TYR A 54 26.81 27.83 41.59
N ASN A 55 27.25 26.95 40.69
CA ASN A 55 27.82 25.65 41.03
C ASN A 55 29.04 25.31 40.15
N PRO A 56 30.12 26.12 40.23
CA PRO A 56 31.27 25.99 39.35
C PRO A 56 32.09 24.73 39.65
N ILE A 57 32.58 24.08 38.60
CA ILE A 57 33.44 22.89 38.68
C ILE A 57 34.80 23.19 38.06
N LYS A 58 35.88 22.83 38.76
CA LYS A 58 37.27 23.06 38.32
C LYS A 58 37.93 21.81 37.74
N LYS A 59 37.40 20.62 38.06
CA LYS A 59 37.94 19.32 37.65
C LYS A 59 36.85 18.48 37.00
N ALA A 60 37.22 17.69 36.00
CA ALA A 60 36.34 16.69 35.40
C ALA A 60 36.14 15.53 36.39
N LEU A 61 34.93 14.98 36.41
CA LEU A 61 34.62 13.80 37.21
C LEU A 61 35.21 12.55 36.55
N SER A 62 35.71 11.63 37.39
CA SER A 62 36.11 10.29 36.96
C SER A 62 34.96 9.30 37.10
N PRO A 63 35.01 8.14 36.41
CA PRO A 63 33.99 7.09 36.52
C PRO A 63 33.71 6.64 37.96
N GLU A 64 34.72 6.64 38.83
CA GLU A 64 34.58 6.31 40.25
C GLU A 64 33.68 7.30 41.01
N GLN A 65 33.53 8.52 40.49
CA GLN A 65 32.75 9.59 41.14
C GLN A 65 31.34 9.76 40.57
N TYR A 66 31.07 9.28 39.35
CA TYR A 66 29.77 9.45 38.73
C TYR A 66 28.99 8.15 38.55
N LEU A 67 29.62 6.98 38.67
CA LEU A 67 28.89 5.72 38.72
C LEU A 67 28.14 5.60 40.05
N ASP A 68 26.92 5.09 40.02
CA ASP A 68 26.09 4.98 41.24
C ASP A 68 26.64 3.93 42.21
N ASN A 69 27.12 2.79 41.68
CA ASN A 69 27.80 1.72 42.41
C ASN A 69 29.12 1.38 41.69
N PRO A 70 30.21 2.14 41.91
CA PRO A 70 31.46 1.90 41.19
C PRO A 70 32.02 0.50 41.42
N ASP A 71 31.85 -0.09 42.60
CA ASP A 71 32.39 -1.41 42.94
C ASP A 71 31.74 -2.56 42.16
N GLU A 72 30.54 -2.35 41.61
CA GLU A 72 29.81 -3.35 40.79
C GLU A 72 30.32 -3.42 39.34
N TYR A 73 31.18 -2.48 38.91
CA TYR A 73 31.70 -2.44 37.55
C TYR A 73 33.13 -2.99 37.47
N PRO A 74 33.46 -3.82 36.47
CA PRO A 74 34.84 -4.25 36.23
C PRO A 74 35.78 -3.08 35.95
N ASP A 75 37.02 -3.14 36.44
CA ASP A 75 38.01 -2.07 36.26
C ASP A 75 38.35 -1.78 34.80
N VAL A 76 38.25 -2.80 33.94
CA VAL A 76 38.41 -2.66 32.49
C VAL A 76 37.33 -1.75 31.90
N THR A 77 36.09 -1.87 32.37
CA THR A 77 34.96 -1.04 31.94
C THR A 77 35.10 0.39 32.46
N LYS A 78 35.55 0.57 33.71
CA LYS A 78 35.83 1.90 34.28
C LYS A 78 36.89 2.66 33.48
N LYS A 79 37.97 1.99 33.04
CA LYS A 79 39.04 2.61 32.24
C LYS A 79 38.57 3.08 30.85
N ARG A 80 37.53 2.46 30.28
CA ARG A 80 36.95 2.86 28.97
C ARG A 80 36.05 4.08 29.07
N LEU A 81 35.52 4.36 30.25
CA LEU A 81 34.58 5.44 30.48
C LEU A 81 35.26 6.81 30.51
N PRO A 82 34.69 7.84 29.87
CA PRO A 82 35.33 9.14 29.75
C PRO A 82 35.27 9.93 31.06
N ARG A 83 36.22 10.85 31.26
CA ARG A 83 36.09 11.91 32.27
C ARG A 83 35.13 12.97 31.77
N ILE A 84 34.16 13.36 32.60
CA ILE A 84 33.05 14.22 32.16
C ILE A 84 32.98 15.55 32.93
N LEU A 85 32.42 16.56 32.27
CA LEU A 85 32.02 17.84 32.87
C LEU A 85 30.49 17.94 32.79
N PRO A 86 29.75 17.46 33.81
CA PRO A 86 28.30 17.32 33.70
C PRO A 86 27.60 18.68 33.73
N ILE A 87 26.70 18.90 32.78
CA ILE A 87 25.81 20.08 32.74
C ILE A 87 24.65 19.88 33.73
N ALA A 88 24.04 18.70 33.71
CA ALA A 88 23.05 18.28 34.71
C ALA A 88 23.76 17.81 35.98
N ARG A 89 24.02 18.74 36.90
CA ARG A 89 24.71 18.48 38.17
C ARG A 89 24.02 19.15 39.35
N LEU A 90 24.18 18.56 40.53
CA LEU A 90 23.65 19.05 41.80
C LEU A 90 24.78 19.58 42.70
N PHE A 91 24.39 20.22 43.79
CA PHE A 91 25.32 20.64 44.83
C PHE A 91 25.88 19.43 45.60
N PRO A 92 27.09 19.54 46.17
CA PRO A 92 27.64 18.52 47.06
C PRO A 92 26.72 18.22 48.24
N THR A 93 26.75 16.98 48.70
CA THR A 93 26.02 16.53 49.90
C THR A 93 26.96 15.81 50.85
N SER A 94 26.58 15.61 52.11
CA SER A 94 27.43 14.92 53.09
C SER A 94 27.83 13.51 52.64
N ARG A 95 26.97 12.81 51.89
CA ARG A 95 27.24 11.47 51.35
C ARG A 95 28.05 11.46 50.05
N ARG A 96 28.02 12.57 49.30
CA ARG A 96 28.73 12.75 48.03
C ARG A 96 29.32 14.17 47.99
N PRO A 97 30.46 14.41 48.65
CA PRO A 97 30.96 15.76 48.95
C PRO A 97 31.73 16.43 47.81
N TRP A 98 31.85 15.80 46.65
CA TRP A 98 32.58 16.36 45.51
C TRP A 98 31.75 17.37 44.71
N ALA A 99 32.42 18.43 44.26
CA ALA A 99 31.85 19.41 43.33
C ALA A 99 31.57 18.75 41.97
N GLY A 100 30.40 19.01 41.40
CA GLY A 100 30.02 18.46 40.10
C GLY A 100 29.18 17.19 40.13
N ARG A 101 28.82 16.69 41.33
CA ARG A 101 27.97 15.52 41.55
C ARG A 101 26.78 15.46 40.57
N ILE A 102 26.60 14.31 39.93
CA ILE A 102 25.41 14.04 39.13
C ILE A 102 24.22 13.59 40.01
N PRO A 103 22.97 13.83 39.59
CA PRO A 103 21.79 13.25 40.23
C PRO A 103 21.86 11.71 40.25
N THR A 104 21.47 11.10 41.36
CA THR A 104 21.29 9.64 41.45
C THR A 104 20.00 9.21 40.77
N SER A 105 19.92 7.93 40.40
CA SER A 105 18.68 7.33 39.84
C SER A 105 17.44 7.60 40.72
N SER A 106 17.58 7.44 42.05
CA SER A 106 16.47 7.70 43.00
C SER A 106 16.04 9.18 43.04
N GLU A 107 16.98 10.12 42.90
CA GLU A 107 16.64 11.56 42.86
C GLU A 107 15.92 11.92 41.57
N ILE A 108 16.32 11.32 40.45
CA ILE A 108 15.65 11.50 39.15
C ILE A 108 14.23 10.93 39.22
N ASP A 109 14.05 9.73 39.75
CA ASP A 109 12.73 9.10 39.88
C ASP A 109 11.80 9.93 40.78
N LYS A 110 12.31 10.43 41.91
CA LYS A 110 11.54 11.33 42.80
C LYS A 110 11.17 12.63 42.11
N ALA A 111 12.09 13.22 41.36
CA ALA A 111 11.81 14.43 40.58
C ALA A 111 10.75 14.17 39.51
N TRP A 112 10.81 13.02 38.84
CA TRP A 112 9.83 12.59 37.85
C TRP A 112 8.44 12.41 38.48
N HIS A 113 8.33 11.75 39.63
CA HIS A 113 7.04 11.62 40.31
C HIS A 113 6.43 12.97 40.66
N LYS A 114 7.25 13.92 41.16
CA LYS A 114 6.77 15.29 41.43
C LYS A 114 6.29 16.00 40.16
N LEU A 115 6.96 15.80 39.03
CA LEU A 115 6.51 16.32 37.74
C LEU A 115 5.16 15.72 37.35
N MET A 116 4.98 14.40 37.48
CA MET A 116 3.73 13.72 37.15
C MET A 116 2.57 14.17 38.03
N VAL A 117 2.81 14.46 39.32
CA VAL A 117 1.80 15.07 40.21
C VAL A 117 1.34 16.42 39.67
N GLU A 118 2.27 17.27 39.25
CA GLU A 118 1.92 18.59 38.69
C GLU A 118 1.20 18.47 37.34
N VAL A 119 1.57 17.49 36.51
CA VAL A 119 0.89 17.19 35.24
C VAL A 119 -0.56 16.75 35.49
N GLU A 120 -0.76 15.79 36.39
CA GLU A 120 -2.09 15.32 36.79
C GLU A 120 -2.94 16.48 37.32
N ARG A 121 -2.36 17.32 38.19
CA ARG A 121 -3.03 18.48 38.75
C ARG A 121 -3.49 19.47 37.68
N ARG A 122 -2.62 19.80 36.71
CA ARG A 122 -2.96 20.74 35.62
C ARG A 122 -4.00 20.16 34.68
N TRP A 123 -3.84 18.89 34.30
CA TRP A 123 -4.80 18.21 33.42
C TRP A 123 -6.20 18.18 34.02
N ASN A 124 -6.32 17.78 35.29
CA ASN A 124 -7.60 17.68 35.99
C ASN A 124 -8.23 19.05 36.24
N LEU A 125 -7.43 20.11 36.35
CA LEU A 125 -7.91 21.49 36.43
C LEU A 125 -8.46 21.97 35.08
N GLU A 126 -7.79 21.63 33.98
CA GLU A 126 -8.19 22.00 32.62
C GLU A 126 -9.35 21.14 32.08
N ASN A 127 -9.54 19.93 32.61
CA ASN A 127 -10.56 18.96 32.17
C ASN A 127 -11.39 18.44 33.35
N PRO A 128 -12.32 19.24 33.92
CA PRO A 128 -13.12 18.84 35.07
C PRO A 128 -14.01 17.61 34.80
N ASP A 129 -14.50 17.46 33.57
CA ASP A 129 -15.41 16.38 33.17
C ASP A 129 -14.70 15.06 32.83
N ASN A 130 -13.35 15.05 32.77
CA ASN A 130 -12.55 13.88 32.41
C ASN A 130 -11.25 13.80 33.23
N GLN A 131 -11.41 13.61 34.53
CA GLN A 131 -10.29 13.49 35.47
C GLN A 131 -9.54 12.18 35.28
N VAL A 132 -8.22 12.26 35.37
CA VAL A 132 -7.31 11.12 35.26
C VAL A 132 -6.48 10.97 36.53
N MET A 133 -6.13 9.72 36.85
CA MET A 133 -5.21 9.36 37.92
C MET A 133 -3.95 8.79 37.27
N ILE A 134 -2.85 9.54 37.31
CA ILE A 134 -1.54 9.22 36.75
C ILE A 134 -0.59 8.74 37.86
N VAL A 135 -0.71 9.29 39.07
CA VAL A 135 0.20 9.04 40.19
C VAL A 135 -0.44 8.13 41.24
N ARG A 136 0.35 7.17 41.71
CA ARG A 136 0.05 6.31 42.86
C ARG A 136 0.75 6.85 44.09
N TYR A 137 0.00 7.01 45.17
CA TYR A 137 0.50 7.51 46.45
C TYR A 137 0.71 6.37 47.44
N GLN A 138 1.68 6.52 48.32
CA GLN A 138 1.95 5.58 49.39
C GLN A 138 0.98 5.81 50.54
N GLU A 139 0.23 4.77 50.93
CA GLU A 139 -0.87 4.85 51.92
C GLU A 139 -0.45 5.42 53.28
N LYS A 140 0.79 5.15 53.73
CA LYS A 140 1.27 5.54 55.08
C LYS A 140 1.91 6.93 55.15
N THR A 141 2.49 7.42 54.06
CA THR A 141 3.31 8.65 54.05
C THR A 141 2.72 9.75 53.18
N GLY A 142 1.71 9.44 52.36
CA GLY A 142 1.11 10.36 51.40
C GLY A 142 2.08 10.79 50.29
N GLN A 143 3.25 10.17 50.19
CA GLN A 143 4.25 10.52 49.17
C GLN A 143 3.95 9.81 47.85
N PRO A 144 4.27 10.41 46.70
CA PRO A 144 4.18 9.75 45.40
C PRO A 144 5.07 8.49 45.35
N GLN A 145 4.45 7.33 45.23
CA GLN A 145 5.12 6.02 45.22
C GLN A 145 5.47 5.57 43.79
N GLY A 146 4.65 5.94 42.81
CA GLY A 146 4.87 5.55 41.42
C GLY A 146 3.98 6.32 40.45
N SER A 147 4.35 6.29 39.18
CA SER A 147 3.54 6.85 38.08
C SER A 147 3.17 5.74 37.11
N ILE A 148 2.00 5.87 36.45
CA ILE A 148 1.63 5.02 35.31
C ILE A 148 2.63 5.23 34.15
N TYR A 149 3.06 6.48 33.94
CA TYR A 149 4.07 6.83 32.94
C TYR A 149 5.44 6.98 33.59
N ASN A 150 6.38 6.09 33.23
CA ASN A 150 7.76 6.17 33.66
C ASN A 150 8.66 6.79 32.58
N ILE A 151 9.85 7.27 32.96
CA ILE A 151 10.82 7.92 32.06
C ILE A 151 11.21 7.00 30.90
N HIS A 152 11.34 5.70 31.17
CA HIS A 152 11.68 4.71 30.15
C HIS A 152 10.57 4.56 29.09
N GLY A 153 9.31 4.54 29.52
CA GLY A 153 8.13 4.48 28.68
C GLY A 153 7.98 5.71 27.79
N MET A 154 8.35 6.90 28.29
CA MET A 154 8.40 8.11 27.46
C MET A 154 9.43 7.99 26.33
N ARG A 155 10.59 7.40 26.62
CA ARG A 155 11.61 7.12 25.60
C ARG A 155 11.11 6.10 24.59
N VAL A 156 10.50 5.00 25.04
CA VAL A 156 9.87 3.98 24.16
C VAL A 156 8.87 4.65 23.23
N ARG A 157 7.94 5.43 23.79
CA ARG A 157 6.89 6.11 23.03
C ARG A 157 7.45 7.10 22.01
N GLY A 158 8.43 7.92 22.42
CA GLY A 158 9.08 8.87 21.51
C GLY A 158 9.78 8.19 20.34
N LEU A 159 10.45 7.06 20.57
CA LEU A 159 11.06 6.26 19.50
C LEU A 159 10.01 5.64 18.57
N THR A 160 8.90 5.12 19.12
CA THR A 160 7.78 4.58 18.33
C THR A 160 7.13 5.67 17.47
N ASP A 161 6.94 6.88 17.99
CA ASP A 161 6.33 7.98 17.24
C ASP A 161 7.26 8.47 16.11
N LEU A 162 8.57 8.56 16.35
CA LEU A 162 9.55 8.87 15.29
C LEU A 162 9.56 7.80 14.18
N ARG A 163 9.41 6.51 14.54
CA ARG A 163 9.30 5.42 13.57
C ARG A 163 8.02 5.53 12.73
N ARG A 164 6.88 5.82 13.37
CA ARG A 164 5.59 6.04 12.71
C ARG A 164 5.60 7.27 11.80
N GLY A 165 6.37 8.30 12.18
CA GLY A 165 6.63 9.47 11.35
C GLY A 165 7.53 9.22 10.13
N GLY A 166 7.95 7.98 9.88
CA GLY A 166 8.69 7.58 8.67
C GLY A 166 10.20 7.40 8.85
N MET A 167 10.76 7.60 10.05
CA MET A 167 12.19 7.40 10.29
C MET A 167 12.57 5.91 10.21
N SER A 168 13.65 5.58 9.50
CA SER A 168 14.10 4.20 9.33
C SER A 168 14.73 3.64 10.62
N LEU A 169 14.69 2.31 10.77
CA LEU A 169 15.08 1.62 12.01
C LEU A 169 16.59 1.75 12.30
N ASP A 170 17.41 1.74 11.25
CA ASP A 170 18.85 1.94 11.30
C ASP A 170 19.21 3.36 11.76
N VAL A 171 18.50 4.37 11.25
CA VAL A 171 18.69 5.78 11.65
C VAL A 171 18.28 6.00 13.09
N LEU A 172 17.13 5.45 13.51
CA LEU A 172 16.66 5.50 14.90
C LEU A 172 17.65 4.83 15.86
N SER A 173 18.11 3.63 15.52
CA SER A 173 19.03 2.84 16.33
C SER A 173 20.36 3.56 16.53
N LYS A 174 20.93 4.11 15.45
CA LYS A 174 22.28 4.68 15.42
C LYS A 174 22.34 6.10 15.95
N PHE A 175 21.41 6.96 15.56
CA PHE A 175 21.52 8.40 15.80
C PHE A 175 20.64 8.91 16.94
N VAL A 176 19.50 8.29 17.22
CA VAL A 176 18.56 8.75 18.27
C VAL A 176 18.70 7.91 19.54
N ALA A 177 18.74 6.59 19.41
CA ALA A 177 18.78 5.69 20.54
C ALA A 177 20.21 5.35 21.02
N GLY A 178 21.21 5.41 20.12
CA GLY A 178 22.60 5.08 20.42
C GLY A 178 22.83 3.60 20.75
N HIS A 179 22.02 2.70 20.18
CA HIS A 179 22.13 1.26 20.38
C HIS A 179 23.28 0.67 19.55
N ALA A 180 24.07 -0.20 20.17
CA ALA A 180 25.21 -0.87 19.53
C ALA A 180 24.80 -2.02 18.57
N SER A 181 23.54 -2.47 18.62
CA SER A 181 23.01 -3.53 17.76
C SER A 181 21.54 -3.29 17.45
N LEU A 182 21.13 -3.61 16.21
CA LEU A 182 19.75 -3.50 15.71
C LEU A 182 18.75 -4.34 16.53
N MET A 183 19.22 -5.46 17.12
CA MET A 183 18.42 -6.35 17.97
C MET A 183 17.81 -5.64 19.18
N MET A 184 18.52 -4.68 19.78
CA MET A 184 17.98 -3.87 20.89
C MET A 184 16.88 -2.90 20.45
N THR A 185 16.80 -2.60 19.15
CA THR A 185 15.79 -1.74 18.55
C THR A 185 14.58 -2.55 18.05
N LEU A 186 14.72 -3.87 17.92
CA LEU A 186 13.62 -4.78 17.53
C LEU A 186 12.50 -4.82 18.58
N TYR A 187 12.82 -4.60 19.86
CA TYR A 187 11.84 -4.56 20.97
C TYR A 187 10.82 -3.42 20.87
N TYR A 188 11.05 -2.41 20.00
CA TYR A 188 10.10 -1.32 19.75
C TYR A 188 9.14 -1.59 18.59
N LEU A 189 9.26 -2.77 17.96
CA LEU A 189 8.45 -3.21 16.84
C LEU A 189 7.26 -4.05 17.34
N GLU A 190 6.35 -3.43 18.08
CA GLU A 190 5.01 -4.00 18.21
C GLU A 190 4.23 -3.64 16.96
N PHE A 191 4.33 -4.48 15.93
CA PHE A 191 3.47 -4.38 14.78
C PHE A 191 2.20 -5.18 15.02
N GLU A 192 1.05 -4.53 14.88
CA GLU A 192 -0.23 -5.23 14.78
C GLU A 192 -0.21 -6.10 13.50
N PRO A 193 -0.67 -7.36 13.51
CA PRO A 193 -0.65 -8.25 12.35
C PRO A 193 -1.29 -7.64 11.09
N ALA A 194 -2.33 -6.82 11.25
CA ALA A 194 -2.96 -6.07 10.18
C ALA A 194 -2.03 -5.03 9.52
N SER A 195 -1.16 -4.38 10.32
CA SER A 195 -0.17 -3.42 9.85
C SER A 195 0.98 -4.11 9.12
N VAL A 196 1.44 -5.27 9.62
CA VAL A 196 2.47 -6.08 8.93
C VAL A 196 1.94 -6.55 7.58
N ASN A 197 0.72 -7.08 7.55
CA ASN A 197 0.08 -7.53 6.31
C ASN A 197 -0.09 -6.37 5.32
N ALA A 198 -0.50 -5.18 5.79
CA ALA A 198 -0.61 -4.01 4.94
C ALA A 198 0.76 -3.53 4.40
N MET A 199 1.81 -3.57 5.22
CA MET A 199 3.17 -3.22 4.81
C MET A 199 3.76 -4.23 3.82
N ILE A 200 3.60 -5.53 4.07
CA ILE A 200 4.05 -6.59 3.15
C ILE A 200 3.28 -6.52 1.84
N SER A 201 1.95 -6.36 1.91
CA SER A 201 1.12 -6.23 0.71
C SER A 201 1.51 -4.99 -0.09
N LYS A 202 1.71 -3.85 0.58
CA LYS A 202 2.17 -2.61 -0.07
C LYS A 202 3.56 -2.77 -0.67
N ALA A 203 4.51 -3.34 0.06
CA ALA A 203 5.86 -3.58 -0.41
C ALA A 203 5.92 -4.58 -1.58
N ALA A 204 5.06 -5.60 -1.59
CA ALA A 204 4.94 -6.55 -2.70
C ALA A 204 4.35 -5.88 -3.96
N VAL A 205 3.35 -5.01 -3.81
CA VAL A 205 2.81 -4.21 -4.92
C VAL A 205 3.85 -3.20 -5.43
N GLU A 206 4.54 -2.50 -4.53
CA GLU A 206 5.60 -1.54 -4.88
C GLU A 206 6.78 -2.23 -5.57
N ALA A 207 7.26 -3.36 -5.05
CA ALA A 207 8.35 -4.12 -5.66
C ALA A 207 8.02 -4.57 -7.09
N LYS A 208 6.79 -5.02 -7.33
CA LYS A 208 6.33 -5.44 -8.66
C LYS A 208 6.14 -4.26 -9.61
N ALA A 209 5.67 -3.12 -9.12
CA ALA A 209 5.60 -1.89 -9.89
C ALA A 209 7.00 -1.36 -10.24
N THR A 210 7.95 -1.47 -9.30
CA THR A 210 9.36 -1.16 -9.52
C THR A 210 9.97 -2.09 -10.55
N GLU A 211 9.75 -3.40 -10.48
CA GLU A 211 10.22 -4.38 -11.46
C GLU A 211 9.76 -4.05 -12.89
N ILE A 212 8.49 -3.68 -13.08
CA ILE A 212 7.95 -3.27 -14.38
C ILE A 212 8.61 -1.98 -14.87
N ASN A 213 8.76 -0.98 -14.00
CA ASN A 213 9.38 0.30 -14.36
C ASN A 213 10.87 0.15 -14.66
N ASP A 214 11.57 -0.70 -13.92
CA ASP A 214 12.97 -1.04 -14.13
C ASP A 214 13.13 -1.77 -15.45
N PHE A 215 12.26 -2.74 -15.76
CA PHE A 215 12.26 -3.41 -17.06
C PHE A 215 12.07 -2.43 -18.21
N VAL A 216 11.09 -1.51 -18.13
CA VAL A 216 10.87 -0.49 -19.17
C VAL A 216 12.08 0.44 -19.30
N THR A 217 12.71 0.81 -18.18
CA THR A 217 13.89 1.68 -18.16
C THR A 217 15.12 0.99 -18.75
N ASP A 218 15.32 -0.28 -18.43
CA ASP A 218 16.41 -1.11 -18.95
C ASP A 218 16.23 -1.36 -20.43
N PHE A 219 14.99 -1.63 -20.87
CA PHE A 219 14.66 -1.84 -22.28
C PHE A 219 15.12 -0.68 -23.18
N LYS A 220 15.12 0.56 -22.68
CA LYS A 220 15.63 1.74 -23.42
C LYS A 220 17.10 1.64 -23.80
N LYS A 221 17.87 0.80 -23.09
CA LYS A 221 19.33 0.64 -23.22
C LYS A 221 19.73 -0.69 -23.84
N LEU A 222 18.80 -1.62 -24.05
CA LEU A 222 19.10 -2.97 -24.54
C LEU A 222 19.51 -2.95 -26.02
N SER A 223 20.42 -3.87 -26.37
CA SER A 223 20.67 -4.24 -27.76
C SER A 223 19.47 -5.00 -28.33
N TYR A 224 19.35 -5.10 -29.65
CA TYR A 224 18.27 -5.86 -30.29
C TYR A 224 18.24 -7.33 -29.82
N GLU A 225 19.41 -7.97 -29.69
CA GLU A 225 19.51 -9.36 -29.26
C GLU A 225 19.08 -9.53 -27.79
N ASP A 226 19.47 -8.61 -26.91
CA ASP A 226 19.09 -8.66 -25.50
C ASP A 226 17.61 -8.35 -25.28
N ALA A 227 17.07 -7.37 -26.02
CA ALA A 227 15.65 -7.03 -26.01
C ALA A 227 14.81 -8.25 -26.46
N ARG A 228 15.23 -8.94 -27.52
CA ARG A 228 14.56 -10.15 -28.01
C ARG A 228 14.62 -11.31 -27.02
N ARG A 229 15.69 -11.44 -26.23
CA ARG A 229 15.82 -12.50 -25.20
C ARG A 229 14.95 -12.26 -23.98
N ARG A 230 14.64 -10.99 -23.66
CA ARG A 230 13.95 -10.60 -22.42
C ARG A 230 12.49 -10.18 -22.60
N SER A 231 12.04 -9.95 -23.83
CA SER A 231 10.70 -9.46 -24.14
C SER A 231 9.99 -10.32 -25.17
N VAL A 232 8.68 -10.13 -25.27
CA VAL A 232 7.79 -10.85 -26.17
C VAL A 232 6.93 -9.85 -26.92
N SER A 233 6.66 -10.11 -28.19
CA SER A 233 5.68 -9.39 -28.98
C SER A 233 4.88 -10.35 -29.85
N VAL A 234 3.63 -9.99 -30.17
CA VAL A 234 2.80 -10.75 -31.13
C VAL A 234 3.39 -10.62 -32.54
N HIS A 235 3.85 -9.42 -32.89
CA HIS A 235 4.47 -9.14 -34.18
C HIS A 235 6.00 -9.15 -34.06
N PRO A 236 6.72 -9.84 -34.96
CA PRO A 236 8.18 -9.97 -34.88
C PRO A 236 8.90 -8.63 -35.02
N ASP A 237 8.35 -7.71 -35.82
CA ASP A 237 8.96 -6.40 -36.07
C ASP A 237 8.80 -5.42 -34.90
N ALA A 238 7.94 -5.72 -33.91
CA ALA A 238 7.63 -4.81 -32.81
C ALA A 238 8.88 -4.49 -31.97
N ILE A 239 9.67 -5.51 -31.65
CA ILE A 239 10.89 -5.38 -30.83
C ILE A 239 11.96 -4.64 -31.62
N ALA A 240 12.15 -4.97 -32.90
CA ALA A 240 13.09 -4.28 -33.78
C ALA A 240 12.74 -2.79 -33.91
N ALA A 241 11.50 -2.48 -34.23
CA ALA A 241 11.01 -1.11 -34.35
C ALA A 241 11.11 -0.33 -33.02
N ALA A 242 10.85 -0.99 -31.88
CA ALA A 242 11.05 -0.38 -30.57
C ALA A 242 12.52 -0.07 -30.33
N VAL A 243 13.45 -1.00 -30.58
CA VAL A 243 14.90 -0.81 -30.37
C VAL A 243 15.50 0.21 -31.36
N GLU A 244 14.98 0.31 -32.58
CA GLU A 244 15.43 1.29 -33.58
C GLU A 244 14.79 2.68 -33.41
N SER A 245 13.72 2.82 -32.60
CA SER A 245 13.05 4.10 -32.40
C SER A 245 14.03 5.21 -31.97
N PRO A 246 14.07 6.36 -32.67
CA PRO A 246 15.01 7.44 -32.37
C PRO A 246 14.76 8.08 -30.99
N SER A 247 13.51 8.04 -30.52
CA SER A 247 13.11 8.51 -29.19
C SER A 247 12.74 7.32 -28.31
N LYS A 248 13.34 7.26 -27.12
CA LYS A 248 13.02 6.28 -26.06
C LYS A 248 12.25 6.90 -24.89
N ILE A 249 11.94 8.20 -24.99
CA ILE A 249 11.27 8.95 -23.92
C ILE A 249 9.81 8.50 -23.82
N GLU A 250 9.18 8.23 -24.97
CA GLU A 250 7.77 7.82 -25.12
C GLU A 250 7.46 6.40 -24.62
N PHE A 251 8.44 5.67 -24.10
CA PHE A 251 8.21 4.30 -23.65
C PHE A 251 7.49 4.34 -22.32
N CYS A 252 6.26 3.85 -22.31
CA CYS A 252 5.40 3.85 -21.14
C CYS A 252 4.81 2.45 -20.87
N ASN A 253 4.54 2.19 -19.60
CA ASN A 253 3.80 1.01 -19.18
C ASN A 253 2.31 1.22 -19.47
N VAL A 254 1.68 0.24 -20.11
CA VAL A 254 0.23 0.20 -20.42
C VAL A 254 -0.48 -0.90 -19.62
N ASP A 255 0.02 -1.19 -18.41
CA ASP A 255 -0.45 -2.19 -17.43
C ASP A 255 -0.29 -3.66 -17.83
N ILE A 256 -0.49 -4.01 -19.10
CA ILE A 256 -0.34 -5.38 -19.64
C ILE A 256 0.94 -5.58 -20.47
N GLY A 257 1.72 -4.51 -20.62
CA GLY A 257 2.96 -4.46 -21.38
C GLY A 257 3.47 -3.03 -21.50
N MET A 258 4.31 -2.79 -22.50
CA MET A 258 4.93 -1.51 -22.79
C MET A 258 4.50 -1.01 -24.18
N CYS A 259 4.22 0.30 -24.26
CA CYS A 259 4.04 1.01 -25.53
C CYS A 259 5.30 1.84 -25.82
N PRO A 260 5.98 1.63 -26.97
CA PRO A 260 7.14 2.45 -27.36
C PRO A 260 6.82 3.90 -27.77
N PHE A 261 5.53 4.23 -27.98
CA PHE A 261 5.10 5.48 -28.62
C PHE A 261 4.06 6.28 -27.81
N ASP A 262 3.88 5.96 -26.53
CA ASP A 262 2.91 6.62 -25.64
C ASP A 262 1.48 6.82 -26.24
N GLY A 263 1.02 5.85 -27.03
CA GLY A 263 -0.29 5.93 -27.71
C GLY A 263 -0.37 6.89 -28.90
N ALA A 264 0.72 7.54 -29.30
CA ALA A 264 0.75 8.46 -30.44
C ALA A 264 0.58 7.75 -31.80
N ARG A 265 0.89 6.45 -31.85
CA ARG A 265 0.88 5.61 -33.08
C ARG A 265 -0.16 4.49 -33.03
N CYS A 266 -1.35 4.76 -32.50
CA CYS A 266 -2.46 3.81 -32.56
C CYS A 266 -3.04 3.68 -33.99
N TYR A 267 -3.01 4.77 -34.76
CA TYR A 267 -3.58 4.85 -36.12
C TYR A 267 -2.90 3.96 -37.15
N ASP A 268 -1.68 3.47 -36.87
CA ASP A 268 -0.96 2.50 -37.70
C ASP A 268 -0.68 1.19 -36.94
N GLY A 269 -1.35 0.98 -35.80
CA GLY A 269 -1.16 -0.20 -34.95
C GLY A 269 -1.81 -1.48 -35.50
N GLY A 270 -2.73 -1.36 -36.46
CA GLY A 270 -3.59 -2.43 -36.94
C GLY A 270 -3.02 -3.28 -38.09
N PRO A 271 -3.86 -4.14 -38.70
CA PRO A 271 -3.46 -5.04 -39.77
C PRO A 271 -2.98 -4.27 -41.02
N VAL A 272 -2.23 -4.95 -41.87
CA VAL A 272 -1.70 -4.39 -43.12
C VAL A 272 -2.86 -4.14 -44.10
N LEU A 273 -3.09 -2.88 -44.48
CA LEU A 273 -4.08 -2.48 -45.49
C LEU A 273 -3.51 -2.55 -46.91
N ARG A 274 -2.21 -2.24 -47.08
CA ARG A 274 -1.48 -2.43 -48.34
C ARG A 274 -0.07 -2.92 -48.06
N ALA A 275 0.28 -4.09 -48.58
CA ALA A 275 1.64 -4.59 -48.60
C ALA A 275 2.37 -3.96 -49.80
N ASP A 276 3.43 -3.18 -49.55
CA ASP A 276 4.25 -2.62 -50.61
C ASP A 276 5.35 -3.63 -50.96
N ASN A 277 5.28 -4.26 -52.14
CA ASN A 277 6.22 -5.30 -52.60
C ASN A 277 7.52 -4.71 -53.16
N ARG A 278 7.99 -3.56 -52.66
CA ARG A 278 9.28 -2.98 -53.09
C ARG A 278 10.40 -3.48 -52.18
N SER A 279 11.41 -4.07 -52.80
CA SER A 279 12.59 -4.67 -52.18
C SER A 279 13.37 -3.63 -51.35
N GLY A 280 13.21 -3.67 -50.02
CA GLY A 280 13.98 -2.88 -49.07
C GLY A 280 13.12 -2.09 -48.09
N GLY A 281 12.66 -2.77 -47.03
CA GLY A 281 11.97 -2.16 -45.89
C GLY A 281 10.45 -2.16 -46.02
N SER A 282 9.78 -2.95 -45.18
CA SER A 282 8.33 -3.01 -45.08
C SER A 282 7.77 -1.66 -44.60
N PHE A 283 7.39 -0.79 -45.53
CA PHE A 283 6.52 0.35 -45.26
C PHE A 283 5.11 0.05 -45.76
N GLY A 284 4.54 -1.05 -45.28
CA GLY A 284 3.12 -1.34 -45.49
C GLY A 284 2.26 -0.24 -44.88
N VAL A 285 1.16 0.14 -45.53
CA VAL A 285 0.16 1.02 -44.92
C VAL A 285 -0.65 0.15 -43.95
N HIS A 286 -0.63 0.50 -42.67
CA HIS A 286 -1.35 -0.21 -41.61
C HIS A 286 -2.65 0.52 -41.24
N GLY A 287 -3.60 -0.25 -40.72
CA GLY A 287 -4.88 0.29 -40.22
C GLY A 287 -4.81 0.80 -38.79
N ASP A 288 -5.91 1.38 -38.34
CA ASP A 288 -6.09 1.83 -36.95
C ASP A 288 -6.52 0.65 -36.06
N VAL A 289 -5.96 0.58 -34.85
CA VAL A 289 -6.33 -0.42 -33.84
C VAL A 289 -7.33 0.12 -32.81
N GLY A 290 -7.62 1.43 -32.86
CA GLY A 290 -8.41 2.14 -31.87
C GLY A 290 -7.60 2.53 -30.63
N SER A 291 -8.12 3.49 -29.85
CA SER A 291 -7.44 3.97 -28.65
C SER A 291 -7.29 2.87 -27.60
N ARG A 292 -6.05 2.65 -27.12
CA ARG A 292 -5.70 1.71 -26.04
C ARG A 292 -6.07 0.22 -26.27
N ASN A 293 -6.26 -0.21 -27.51
CA ASN A 293 -6.39 -1.63 -27.85
C ASN A 293 -5.00 -2.29 -28.04
N CYS A 294 -4.16 -2.19 -27.00
CA CYS A 294 -2.74 -2.53 -27.09
C CYS A 294 -2.49 -4.00 -27.44
N ILE A 295 -3.35 -4.92 -27.02
CA ILE A 295 -3.20 -6.35 -27.29
C ILE A 295 -3.29 -6.71 -28.78
N MET A 296 -3.94 -5.86 -29.58
CA MET A 296 -4.08 -6.00 -31.03
C MET A 296 -3.06 -5.16 -31.79
N CYS A 297 -2.23 -4.37 -31.09
CA CYS A 297 -1.34 -3.40 -31.69
C CYS A 297 -0.01 -4.03 -32.10
N ARG A 298 0.43 -3.77 -33.33
CA ARG A 298 1.71 -4.25 -33.87
C ARG A 298 2.94 -3.73 -33.12
N HIS A 299 2.82 -2.59 -32.44
CA HIS A 299 3.91 -1.96 -31.71
C HIS A 299 4.03 -2.46 -30.27
N PHE A 300 3.11 -3.32 -29.83
CA PHE A 300 3.01 -3.75 -28.45
C PHE A 300 4.11 -4.76 -28.09
N VAL A 301 4.77 -4.49 -26.97
CA VAL A 301 5.82 -5.34 -26.41
C VAL A 301 5.43 -5.67 -24.97
N SER A 302 5.58 -6.93 -24.57
CA SER A 302 5.33 -7.41 -23.20
C SER A 302 6.48 -8.33 -22.76
N GLY A 303 6.31 -9.06 -21.67
CA GLY A 303 7.32 -9.97 -21.14
C GLY A 303 7.01 -10.50 -19.74
N PRO A 304 7.97 -11.19 -19.12
CA PRO A 304 7.80 -11.83 -17.81
C PRO A 304 7.20 -10.95 -16.69
N PRO A 305 7.58 -9.66 -16.53
CA PRO A 305 7.05 -8.82 -15.45
C PRO A 305 5.52 -8.60 -15.51
N TRP A 306 4.92 -8.75 -16.68
CA TRP A 306 3.49 -8.53 -16.92
C TRP A 306 2.63 -9.80 -16.92
N ILE A 307 3.21 -10.99 -16.68
CA ILE A 307 2.47 -12.26 -16.67
C ILE A 307 1.18 -12.17 -15.84
N PRO A 308 1.19 -11.66 -14.60
CA PRO A 308 -0.03 -11.66 -13.78
C PRO A 308 -1.10 -10.69 -14.29
N GLN A 309 -0.71 -9.60 -14.94
CA GLN A 309 -1.63 -8.65 -15.55
C GLN A 309 -2.22 -9.22 -16.85
N LEU A 310 -1.40 -9.92 -17.64
CA LEU A 310 -1.85 -10.65 -18.83
C LEU A 310 -2.84 -11.77 -18.49
N GLU A 311 -2.60 -12.53 -17.41
CA GLU A 311 -3.52 -13.56 -16.93
C GLU A 311 -4.89 -12.96 -16.57
N LEU A 312 -4.89 -11.87 -15.81
CA LEU A 312 -6.12 -11.16 -15.43
C LEU A 312 -6.83 -10.55 -16.64
N TYR A 313 -6.07 -10.03 -17.62
CA TYR A 313 -6.61 -9.51 -18.87
C TYR A 313 -7.26 -10.63 -19.70
N GLY A 314 -6.62 -11.80 -19.77
CA GLY A 314 -7.21 -13.01 -20.38
C GLY A 314 -8.52 -13.41 -19.70
N GLY A 315 -8.57 -13.38 -18.36
CA GLY A 315 -9.80 -13.61 -17.59
C GLY A 315 -10.93 -12.63 -17.94
N LYS A 316 -10.61 -11.35 -18.13
CA LYS A 316 -11.55 -10.32 -18.62
C LYS A 316 -12.06 -10.63 -20.03
N LEU A 317 -11.20 -11.04 -20.96
CA LEU A 317 -11.61 -11.40 -22.32
C LEU A 317 -12.47 -12.67 -22.36
N CYS A 318 -12.19 -13.65 -21.51
CA CYS A 318 -13.03 -14.84 -21.34
C CYS A 318 -14.42 -14.47 -20.78
N ALA A 319 -14.50 -13.52 -19.85
CA ALA A 319 -15.79 -12.98 -19.37
C ALA A 319 -16.56 -12.29 -20.51
N LYS A 320 -15.87 -11.51 -21.34
CA LYS A 320 -16.45 -10.89 -22.54
C LYS A 320 -16.98 -11.94 -23.52
N ARG A 321 -16.23 -13.02 -23.77
CA ARG A 321 -16.65 -14.14 -24.63
C ARG A 321 -17.97 -14.76 -24.13
N GLN A 322 -18.05 -15.04 -22.83
CA GLN A 322 -19.26 -15.58 -22.21
C GLN A 322 -20.45 -14.62 -22.34
N TYR A 323 -20.23 -13.32 -22.17
CA TYR A 323 -21.27 -12.30 -22.37
C TYR A 323 -21.77 -12.28 -23.83
N LEU A 324 -20.87 -12.28 -24.81
CA LEU A 324 -21.25 -12.28 -26.23
C LEU A 324 -21.99 -13.56 -26.62
N ALA A 325 -21.58 -14.73 -26.10
CA ALA A 325 -22.29 -15.99 -26.32
C ALA A 325 -23.72 -15.96 -25.74
N ARG A 326 -23.92 -15.38 -24.54
CA ARG A 326 -25.27 -15.17 -23.96
C ARG A 326 -26.12 -14.27 -24.85
N LYS A 327 -25.54 -13.20 -25.40
CA LYS A 327 -26.24 -12.26 -26.29
C LYS A 327 -26.64 -12.91 -27.61
N GLU A 328 -25.75 -13.70 -28.20
CA GLU A 328 -26.06 -14.50 -29.39
C GLU A 328 -27.22 -15.47 -29.13
N THR A 329 -27.20 -16.17 -27.98
CA THR A 329 -28.27 -17.08 -27.59
C THR A 329 -29.60 -16.35 -27.44
N GLU A 330 -29.61 -15.19 -26.77
CA GLU A 330 -30.80 -14.34 -26.60
C GLU A 330 -31.39 -13.89 -27.95
N ILE A 331 -30.55 -13.51 -28.91
CA ILE A 331 -31.00 -13.14 -30.26
C ILE A 331 -31.59 -14.34 -30.99
N ASN A 332 -30.94 -15.50 -30.92
CA ASN A 332 -31.43 -16.72 -31.55
C ASN A 332 -32.77 -17.17 -30.96
N GLU A 333 -32.96 -17.06 -29.64
CA GLU A 333 -34.22 -17.32 -28.95
C GLU A 333 -35.32 -16.35 -29.39
N ARG A 334 -35.02 -15.05 -29.48
CA ARG A 334 -35.98 -14.05 -29.99
C ARG A 334 -36.37 -14.32 -31.45
N ALA A 335 -35.42 -14.72 -32.28
CA ALA A 335 -35.68 -15.09 -33.67
C ALA A 335 -36.51 -16.38 -33.79
N ALA A 336 -36.34 -17.33 -32.86
CA ALA A 336 -37.22 -18.50 -32.77
C ALA A 336 -38.63 -18.10 -32.34
N LEU A 337 -38.77 -17.28 -31.30
CA LEU A 337 -40.07 -16.80 -30.82
C LEU A 337 -40.87 -16.06 -31.89
N LEU A 338 -40.21 -15.22 -32.70
CA LEU A 338 -40.86 -14.52 -33.81
C LEU A 338 -41.40 -15.49 -34.87
N ARG A 339 -40.69 -16.58 -35.14
CA ARG A 339 -41.15 -17.65 -36.05
C ARG A 339 -42.35 -18.38 -35.46
N ASP A 340 -42.29 -18.75 -34.18
CA ASP A 340 -43.39 -19.42 -33.48
C ASP A 340 -44.66 -18.53 -33.43
N GLN A 341 -44.51 -17.23 -33.18
CA GLN A 341 -45.62 -16.26 -33.20
C GLN A 341 -46.26 -16.14 -34.58
N ARG A 342 -45.48 -16.23 -35.65
CA ARG A 342 -45.99 -16.26 -37.03
C ARG A 342 -46.74 -17.56 -37.31
N GLU A 343 -46.23 -18.71 -36.88
CA GLU A 343 -46.92 -19.99 -36.99
C GLU A 343 -48.24 -20.02 -36.19
N ALA A 344 -48.28 -19.36 -35.05
CA ALA A 344 -49.48 -19.17 -34.22
C ALA A 344 -50.45 -18.09 -34.75
N GLY A 345 -50.11 -17.38 -35.83
CA GLY A 345 -50.95 -16.32 -36.42
C GLY A 345 -51.02 -15.02 -35.60
N LEU A 346 -50.11 -14.82 -34.64
CA LEU A 346 -50.05 -13.63 -33.78
C LEU A 346 -49.37 -12.44 -34.45
N ASN A 347 -48.47 -12.69 -35.41
CA ASN A 347 -47.72 -11.66 -36.14
C ASN A 347 -47.98 -11.73 -37.65
N THR A 348 -47.95 -10.58 -38.31
CA THR A 348 -47.94 -10.54 -39.78
C THR A 348 -46.55 -10.87 -40.33
N ARG A 349 -46.51 -11.37 -41.58
CA ARG A 349 -45.26 -11.66 -42.30
C ARG A 349 -44.35 -10.42 -42.43
N ALA A 350 -44.94 -9.24 -42.55
CA ALA A 350 -44.19 -7.99 -42.67
C ALA A 350 -43.49 -7.64 -41.35
N GLU A 351 -44.19 -7.76 -40.21
CA GLU A 351 -43.63 -7.51 -38.87
C GLU A 351 -42.51 -8.48 -38.53
N GLU A 352 -42.68 -9.78 -38.82
CA GLU A 352 -41.64 -10.80 -38.65
C GLU A 352 -40.39 -10.46 -39.49
N MET A 353 -40.57 -10.11 -40.76
CA MET A 353 -39.45 -9.84 -41.67
C MET A 353 -38.65 -8.61 -41.23
N THR A 354 -39.32 -7.54 -40.79
CA THR A 354 -38.65 -6.34 -40.26
C THR A 354 -37.92 -6.64 -38.95
N ALA A 355 -38.55 -7.34 -38.01
CA ALA A 355 -37.94 -7.68 -36.73
C ALA A 355 -36.76 -8.66 -36.89
N SER A 356 -36.90 -9.66 -37.76
CA SER A 356 -35.83 -10.61 -38.07
C SER A 356 -34.65 -9.95 -38.77
N ALA A 357 -34.88 -8.96 -39.65
CA ALA A 357 -33.80 -8.22 -40.29
C ALA A 357 -33.01 -7.39 -39.27
N ALA A 358 -33.68 -6.77 -38.28
CA ALA A 358 -33.02 -6.07 -37.19
C ALA A 358 -32.18 -7.02 -36.32
N LEU A 359 -32.74 -8.17 -35.91
CA LEU A 359 -32.02 -9.19 -35.16
C LEU A 359 -30.82 -9.76 -35.93
N GLN A 360 -30.92 -9.89 -37.25
CA GLN A 360 -29.81 -10.33 -38.09
C GLN A 360 -28.67 -9.30 -38.12
N ALA A 361 -29.00 -8.00 -38.18
CA ALA A 361 -27.99 -6.94 -38.09
C ALA A 361 -27.27 -6.96 -36.73
N ASP A 362 -28.02 -7.12 -35.64
CA ASP A 362 -27.46 -7.24 -34.28
C ASP A 362 -26.56 -8.49 -34.15
N LEU A 363 -26.96 -9.61 -34.75
CA LEU A 363 -26.20 -10.86 -34.74
C LEU A 363 -24.85 -10.72 -35.47
N ILE A 364 -24.84 -10.02 -36.62
CA ILE A 364 -23.60 -9.75 -37.37
C ILE A 364 -22.64 -8.94 -36.50
N ALA A 365 -23.13 -7.87 -35.87
CA ALA A 365 -22.30 -7.04 -34.99
C ALA A 365 -21.70 -7.83 -33.81
N ILE A 366 -22.46 -8.74 -33.20
CA ILE A 366 -21.96 -9.61 -32.12
C ILE A 366 -20.89 -10.58 -32.65
N LYS A 367 -21.08 -11.15 -33.84
CA LYS A 367 -20.09 -12.08 -34.42
C LYS A 367 -18.78 -11.37 -34.74
N ASP A 368 -18.83 -10.17 -35.29
CA ASP A 368 -17.63 -9.36 -35.52
C ASP A 368 -16.90 -9.07 -34.19
N GLU A 369 -17.65 -8.75 -33.13
CA GLU A 369 -17.06 -8.52 -31.80
C GLU A 369 -16.50 -9.81 -31.17
N GLN A 370 -17.12 -10.97 -31.42
CA GLN A 370 -16.61 -12.28 -30.99
C GLN A 370 -15.27 -12.59 -31.66
N GLU A 371 -15.16 -12.40 -32.98
CA GLU A 371 -13.91 -12.65 -33.72
C GLU A 371 -12.76 -11.79 -33.20
N MET A 372 -13.01 -10.50 -32.96
CA MET A 372 -12.02 -9.60 -32.36
C MET A 372 -11.61 -10.06 -30.95
N ASN A 373 -12.57 -10.49 -30.14
CA ASN A 373 -12.30 -10.95 -28.77
C ASN A 373 -11.52 -12.27 -28.76
N GLU A 374 -11.82 -13.21 -29.66
CA GLU A 374 -11.09 -14.48 -29.78
C GLU A 374 -9.65 -14.27 -30.25
N THR A 375 -9.44 -13.35 -31.20
CA THR A 375 -8.09 -12.95 -31.61
C THR A 375 -7.31 -12.33 -30.45
N ALA A 376 -7.96 -11.48 -29.65
CA ALA A 376 -7.33 -10.91 -28.46
C ALA A 376 -6.97 -11.97 -27.40
N ILE A 377 -7.83 -12.98 -27.18
CA ILE A 377 -7.54 -14.11 -26.28
C ILE A 377 -6.32 -14.88 -26.77
N PHE A 378 -6.27 -15.17 -28.08
CA PHE A 378 -5.14 -15.87 -28.69
C PHE A 378 -3.83 -15.10 -28.53
N ASN A 379 -3.86 -13.77 -28.75
CA ASN A 379 -2.68 -12.93 -28.55
C ASN A 379 -2.19 -12.95 -27.09
N VAL A 380 -3.10 -12.93 -26.11
CA VAL A 380 -2.73 -13.06 -24.69
C VAL A 380 -2.09 -14.41 -24.39
N GLU A 381 -2.66 -15.50 -24.91
CA GLU A 381 -2.14 -16.86 -24.73
C GLU A 381 -0.73 -17.01 -25.32
N MET A 382 -0.50 -16.45 -26.51
CA MET A 382 0.83 -16.40 -27.13
C MET A 382 1.83 -15.64 -26.25
N LEU A 383 1.46 -14.46 -25.76
CA LEU A 383 2.33 -13.63 -24.93
C LEU A 383 2.66 -14.31 -23.59
N LEU A 384 1.67 -14.94 -22.95
CA LEU A 384 1.85 -15.67 -21.69
C LEU A 384 2.78 -16.87 -21.88
N THR A 385 2.52 -17.70 -22.89
CA THR A 385 3.35 -18.87 -23.21
C THR A 385 4.81 -18.48 -23.44
N ALA A 386 5.06 -17.50 -24.31
CA ALA A 386 6.40 -17.05 -24.59
C ALA A 386 7.08 -16.38 -23.38
N SER A 387 6.32 -15.69 -22.52
CA SER A 387 6.88 -15.10 -21.30
C SER A 387 7.28 -16.17 -20.27
N ILE A 388 6.48 -17.23 -20.13
CA ILE A 388 6.80 -18.38 -19.26
C ILE A 388 8.06 -19.11 -19.76
N GLU A 389 8.19 -19.29 -21.08
CA GLU A 389 9.40 -19.90 -21.67
C GLU A 389 10.67 -19.07 -21.40
N ILE A 390 10.58 -17.73 -21.46
CA ILE A 390 11.71 -16.85 -21.12
C ILE A 390 12.10 -17.00 -19.63
N MET A 391 11.11 -17.11 -18.73
CA MET A 391 11.38 -17.34 -17.30
C MET A 391 12.07 -18.69 -17.07
N ALA A 392 11.55 -19.77 -17.66
CA ALA A 392 12.11 -21.11 -17.51
C ALA A 392 13.59 -21.17 -17.96
N ARG A 393 13.92 -20.54 -19.10
CA ARG A 393 15.31 -20.47 -19.60
C ARG A 393 16.24 -19.67 -18.69
N THR A 394 15.71 -18.68 -17.98
CA THR A 394 16.49 -17.84 -17.05
C THR A 394 16.83 -18.61 -15.77
N GLU A 395 15.97 -19.53 -15.33
CA GLU A 395 16.19 -20.38 -14.16
C GLU A 395 17.16 -21.54 -14.42
N GLU A 396 17.22 -22.05 -15.65
CA GLU A 396 18.11 -23.17 -16.03
C GLU A 396 19.58 -22.75 -16.27
N GLY A 397 19.90 -21.46 -16.20
CA GLY A 397 21.29 -20.95 -16.23
C GLY A 397 22.00 -21.08 -17.59
N ASP A 398 21.25 -21.28 -18.68
CA ASP A 398 21.83 -21.60 -19.99
C ASP A 398 22.24 -20.32 -20.76
N SER A 399 23.49 -19.93 -20.58
CA SER A 399 24.20 -19.05 -21.52
C SER A 399 24.62 -19.88 -22.73
N GLU A 400 23.98 -19.65 -23.88
CA GLU A 400 24.24 -20.25 -25.20
C GLU A 400 23.31 -21.40 -25.63
N SER A 401 22.05 -21.10 -25.89
CA SER A 401 21.29 -21.84 -26.89
C SER A 401 20.30 -20.92 -27.64
N GLY A 402 20.55 -20.78 -28.94
CA GLY A 402 19.80 -19.93 -29.83
C GLY A 402 18.44 -20.50 -30.20
N ILE A 403 17.59 -19.57 -30.66
CA ILE A 403 16.39 -19.76 -31.49
C ILE A 403 15.13 -20.22 -30.72
N ALA A 404 14.22 -19.29 -30.50
CA ALA A 404 12.78 -19.58 -30.64
C ALA A 404 12.31 -18.96 -31.96
N LEU A 405 12.35 -19.78 -33.01
CA LEU A 405 11.44 -19.66 -34.13
C LEU A 405 10.04 -19.84 -33.55
N VAL A 406 9.14 -18.90 -33.82
CA VAL A 406 7.70 -19.09 -33.63
C VAL A 406 7.28 -20.22 -34.57
N GLY A 407 7.38 -21.45 -34.07
CA GLY A 407 7.01 -22.68 -34.74
C GLY A 407 6.19 -23.49 -33.76
N ASN A 408 4.90 -23.60 -34.04
CA ASN A 408 3.92 -24.36 -33.28
C ASN A 408 4.48 -25.63 -32.63
N ASP A 409 4.36 -25.73 -31.32
CA ASP A 409 3.91 -26.95 -30.69
C ASP A 409 2.76 -26.59 -29.73
N ARG A 410 1.61 -27.26 -29.87
CA ARG A 410 0.38 -27.04 -29.07
C ARG A 410 0.53 -27.55 -27.62
N ARG A 411 1.75 -27.52 -27.08
CA ARG A 411 2.12 -28.14 -25.80
C ARG A 411 2.52 -27.11 -24.75
N SER A 412 1.94 -25.92 -24.79
CA SER A 412 2.15 -24.95 -23.72
C SER A 412 1.21 -25.20 -22.53
N ALA A 413 1.78 -25.09 -21.34
CA ALA A 413 1.23 -25.35 -20.02
C ALA A 413 0.22 -24.26 -19.54
N VAL A 414 -0.65 -23.77 -20.44
CA VAL A 414 -1.74 -22.87 -20.04
C VAL A 414 -2.91 -23.72 -19.53
N GLN A 415 -2.96 -23.92 -18.22
CA GLN A 415 -4.09 -24.59 -17.59
C GLN A 415 -5.24 -23.60 -17.43
N TYR A 416 -6.33 -23.82 -18.16
CA TYR A 416 -7.58 -23.10 -17.92
C TYR A 416 -8.22 -23.62 -16.63
N VAL A 417 -8.32 -22.73 -15.64
CA VAL A 417 -9.03 -23.01 -14.39
C VAL A 417 -10.38 -22.31 -14.45
N GLU A 418 -11.45 -23.07 -14.28
CA GLU A 418 -12.79 -22.50 -14.15
C GLU A 418 -12.90 -21.73 -12.83
N VAL A 419 -13.21 -20.44 -12.93
CA VAL A 419 -13.41 -19.56 -11.77
C VAL A 419 -14.88 -19.14 -11.74
N PRO A 420 -15.58 -19.28 -10.60
CA PRO A 420 -16.97 -18.84 -10.47
C PRO A 420 -17.16 -17.37 -10.85
N GLU A 421 -18.29 -17.02 -11.49
CA GLU A 421 -18.60 -15.67 -12.00
C GLU A 421 -18.37 -14.61 -10.92
N PHE A 422 -18.89 -14.84 -9.71
CA PHE A 422 -18.76 -13.88 -8.61
C PHE A 422 -17.31 -13.68 -8.15
N VAL A 423 -16.56 -14.77 -8.00
CA VAL A 423 -15.15 -14.72 -7.56
C VAL A 423 -14.34 -13.92 -8.57
N ARG A 424 -14.54 -14.20 -9.87
CA ARG A 424 -13.92 -13.45 -10.97
C ARG A 424 -14.29 -11.97 -10.93
N ALA A 425 -15.58 -11.65 -10.73
CA ALA A 425 -16.06 -10.28 -10.70
C ALA A 425 -15.48 -9.48 -9.52
N LEU A 426 -15.36 -10.09 -8.34
CA LEU A 426 -14.71 -9.48 -7.17
C LEU A 426 -13.22 -9.20 -7.42
N MET A 427 -12.51 -10.16 -8.00
CA MET A 427 -11.08 -10.02 -8.30
C MET A 427 -10.83 -8.93 -9.35
N LEU A 428 -11.50 -8.98 -10.50
CA LEU A 428 -11.29 -8.04 -11.60
C LEU A 428 -11.69 -6.61 -11.21
N ALA A 429 -12.81 -6.41 -10.51
CA ALA A 429 -13.21 -5.09 -10.04
C ALA A 429 -12.18 -4.49 -9.08
N ARG A 430 -11.57 -5.31 -8.22
CA ARG A 430 -10.52 -4.85 -7.30
C ARG A 430 -9.23 -4.48 -8.03
N VAL A 431 -8.85 -5.29 -9.01
CA VAL A 431 -7.62 -5.09 -9.78
C VAL A 431 -7.75 -3.89 -10.72
N ALA A 432 -8.96 -3.61 -11.23
CA ALA A 432 -9.26 -2.45 -12.05
C ALA A 432 -8.97 -1.10 -11.36
N GLU A 433 -9.01 -1.04 -10.02
CA GLU A 433 -8.60 0.15 -9.26
C GLU A 433 -7.09 0.45 -9.41
N VAL A 434 -6.28 -0.59 -9.60
CA VAL A 434 -4.82 -0.49 -9.69
C VAL A 434 -4.37 -0.41 -11.15
N TYR A 435 -4.99 -1.20 -12.02
CA TYR A 435 -4.68 -1.28 -13.45
C TYR A 435 -5.93 -0.93 -14.26
N PRO A 436 -6.08 0.33 -14.70
CA PRO A 436 -7.28 0.80 -15.41
C PRO A 436 -7.63 -0.02 -16.66
N VAL A 437 -6.66 -0.61 -17.36
CA VAL A 437 -6.92 -1.45 -18.55
C VAL A 437 -7.78 -2.69 -18.23
N LEU A 438 -7.75 -3.15 -16.98
CA LEU A 438 -8.52 -4.31 -16.51
C LEU A 438 -9.96 -3.94 -16.10
N GLY A 439 -10.31 -2.65 -16.06
CA GLY A 439 -11.67 -2.19 -15.79
C GLY A 439 -12.66 -2.62 -16.86
N ASP A 440 -13.82 -3.13 -16.44
CA ASP A 440 -14.95 -3.46 -17.29
C ASP A 440 -16.25 -3.18 -16.54
N ASP A 441 -17.04 -2.21 -17.02
CA ASP A 441 -18.29 -1.79 -16.38
C ASP A 441 -19.29 -2.94 -16.24
N ARG A 442 -19.26 -3.92 -17.16
CA ARG A 442 -20.16 -5.08 -17.12
C ARG A 442 -19.85 -5.97 -15.93
N ILE A 443 -18.56 -6.17 -15.67
CA ILE A 443 -18.05 -7.01 -14.57
C ILE A 443 -18.28 -6.30 -13.23
N ILE A 444 -18.07 -4.98 -13.18
CA ILE A 444 -18.39 -4.17 -11.99
C ILE A 444 -19.89 -4.23 -11.69
N ALA A 445 -20.74 -4.06 -12.70
CA ALA A 445 -22.18 -4.16 -12.53
C ALA A 445 -22.63 -5.56 -12.10
N GLU A 446 -21.97 -6.61 -12.59
CA GLU A 446 -22.21 -7.99 -12.18
C GLU A 446 -21.89 -8.21 -10.70
N ARG A 447 -20.68 -7.81 -10.27
CA ARG A 447 -20.28 -7.80 -8.86
C ARG A 447 -21.31 -7.08 -8.00
N ASP A 448 -21.73 -5.89 -8.43
CA ASP A 448 -22.64 -5.04 -7.68
C ASP A 448 -24.02 -5.70 -7.48
N ARG A 449 -24.56 -6.32 -8.55
CA ARG A 449 -25.82 -7.10 -8.48
C ARG A 449 -25.70 -8.27 -7.51
N MET A 450 -24.58 -9.00 -7.52
CA MET A 450 -24.38 -10.16 -6.65
C MET A 450 -24.18 -9.76 -5.19
N ILE A 451 -23.47 -8.66 -4.92
CA ILE A 451 -23.39 -8.07 -3.58
C ILE A 451 -24.78 -7.67 -3.07
N ASP A 452 -25.57 -7.02 -3.92
CA ASP A 452 -26.93 -6.59 -3.57
C ASP A 452 -27.84 -7.81 -3.26
N LEU A 453 -27.70 -8.91 -4.01
CA LEU A 453 -28.38 -10.18 -3.73
C LEU A 453 -27.96 -10.78 -2.38
N ILE A 454 -26.65 -10.81 -2.09
CA ILE A 454 -26.13 -11.33 -0.81
C ILE A 454 -26.68 -10.53 0.37
N MET A 455 -26.73 -9.20 0.24
CA MET A 455 -27.29 -8.33 1.27
C MET A 455 -28.78 -8.56 1.47
N HIS A 456 -29.53 -8.70 0.37
CA HIS A 456 -30.95 -9.02 0.42
C HIS A 456 -31.20 -10.35 1.15
N ASN A 457 -30.46 -11.40 0.79
CA ASN A 457 -30.55 -12.73 1.42
C ASN A 457 -30.16 -12.71 2.91
N ALA A 458 -29.31 -11.76 3.30
CA ALA A 458 -28.95 -11.53 4.69
C ALA A 458 -30.01 -10.72 5.48
N GLY A 459 -31.10 -10.30 4.85
CA GLY A 459 -32.13 -9.47 5.48
C GLY A 459 -31.73 -8.00 5.65
N GLU A 460 -30.71 -7.55 4.91
CA GLU A 460 -30.25 -6.16 4.91
C GLU A 460 -30.70 -5.45 3.64
N VAL A 461 -30.89 -4.13 3.72
CA VAL A 461 -31.25 -3.32 2.53
C VAL A 461 -30.04 -3.27 1.58
N PRO A 462 -30.15 -3.76 0.32
CA PRO A 462 -29.07 -3.73 -0.67
C PRO A 462 -28.49 -2.34 -0.88
N LEU A 463 -27.19 -2.25 -1.15
CA LEU A 463 -26.47 -0.98 -1.31
C LEU A 463 -26.97 -0.20 -2.54
N GLY A 464 -27.37 -0.90 -3.60
CA GLY A 464 -27.98 -0.28 -4.77
C GLY A 464 -29.34 0.37 -4.51
N LEU A 465 -30.08 -0.09 -3.49
CA LEU A 465 -31.42 0.42 -3.15
C LEU A 465 -31.40 1.51 -2.07
N ARG A 466 -30.24 1.81 -1.48
CA ARG A 466 -30.09 2.88 -0.49
C ARG A 466 -29.99 4.23 -1.18
N VAL A 467 -30.99 5.08 -0.94
CA VAL A 467 -31.08 6.45 -1.47
C VAL A 467 -30.31 7.45 -0.61
N ASN A 468 -30.09 7.12 0.66
CA ASN A 468 -29.44 8.00 1.65
C ASN A 468 -27.90 7.96 1.64
N ILE A 469 -27.28 7.37 0.61
CA ILE A 469 -25.82 7.23 0.50
C ILE A 469 -25.34 7.76 -0.84
N THR A 470 -24.14 8.35 -0.86
CA THR A 470 -23.48 8.80 -2.09
C THR A 470 -22.91 7.62 -2.88
N ASP A 471 -22.73 7.78 -4.20
CA ASP A 471 -22.09 6.74 -5.04
C ASP A 471 -20.67 6.41 -4.56
N ARG A 472 -19.95 7.40 -4.01
CA ARG A 472 -18.62 7.18 -3.42
C ARG A 472 -18.67 6.28 -2.18
N GLN A 473 -19.63 6.51 -1.28
CA GLN A 473 -19.85 5.66 -0.11
C GLN A 473 -20.31 4.25 -0.53
N ARG A 474 -21.17 4.16 -1.54
CA ARG A 474 -21.64 2.89 -2.10
C ARG A 474 -20.49 2.05 -2.65
N ASN A 475 -19.65 2.64 -3.49
CA ASN A 475 -18.49 1.96 -4.08
C ASN A 475 -17.50 1.55 -2.99
N ARG A 476 -17.18 2.44 -2.05
CA ARG A 476 -16.31 2.12 -0.91
C ARG A 476 -16.83 0.93 -0.09
N ALA A 477 -18.13 0.87 0.18
CA ALA A 477 -18.73 -0.24 0.91
C ALA A 477 -18.63 -1.55 0.12
N ARG A 478 -18.90 -1.52 -1.18
CA ARG A 478 -18.74 -2.68 -2.09
C ARG A 478 -17.29 -3.16 -2.17
N ASP A 479 -16.33 -2.25 -2.24
CA ASP A 479 -14.91 -2.57 -2.32
C ASP A 479 -14.39 -3.15 -0.98
N MET A 480 -14.84 -2.60 0.15
CA MET A 480 -14.54 -3.15 1.47
C MET A 480 -15.09 -4.57 1.63
N LEU A 481 -16.34 -4.79 1.21
CA LEU A 481 -16.95 -6.12 1.24
C LEU A 481 -16.21 -7.10 0.33
N SER A 482 -15.84 -6.66 -0.87
CA SER A 482 -15.08 -7.47 -1.83
C SER A 482 -13.73 -7.89 -1.27
N LYS A 483 -13.00 -6.95 -0.66
CA LYS A 483 -11.72 -7.21 0.01
C LYS A 483 -11.87 -8.18 1.18
N TRP A 484 -12.92 -8.03 1.97
CA TRP A 484 -13.19 -8.92 3.08
C TRP A 484 -13.53 -10.34 2.62
N MET A 485 -14.38 -10.49 1.60
CA MET A 485 -14.76 -11.79 1.03
C MET A 485 -13.53 -12.52 0.47
N LEU A 486 -12.73 -11.87 -0.38
CA LEU A 486 -11.52 -12.47 -0.96
C LEU A 486 -10.45 -12.79 0.09
N GLY A 487 -10.39 -12.03 1.19
CA GLY A 487 -9.39 -12.22 2.23
C GLY A 487 -9.75 -13.23 3.32
N ARG A 488 -11.04 -13.58 3.48
CA ARG A 488 -11.50 -14.45 4.58
C ARG A 488 -12.32 -15.67 4.17
N LEU A 489 -12.97 -15.65 3.01
CA LEU A 489 -13.81 -16.75 2.56
C LEU A 489 -13.08 -17.59 1.50
N LYS A 490 -13.42 -18.87 1.42
CA LYS A 490 -12.92 -19.75 0.36
C LYS A 490 -13.71 -19.51 -0.92
N ALA A 491 -13.11 -19.80 -2.07
CA ALA A 491 -13.75 -19.59 -3.37
C ALA A 491 -15.11 -20.29 -3.51
N HIS A 492 -15.29 -21.48 -2.92
CA HIS A 492 -16.58 -22.19 -2.96
C HIS A 492 -17.66 -21.53 -2.10
N ASP A 493 -17.30 -20.97 -0.93
CA ASP A 493 -18.25 -20.25 -0.07
C ASP A 493 -18.69 -18.95 -0.75
N ILE A 494 -17.74 -18.25 -1.39
CA ILE A 494 -18.03 -17.04 -2.17
C ILE A 494 -18.99 -17.38 -3.32
N ALA A 495 -18.74 -18.45 -4.06
CA ALA A 495 -19.64 -18.90 -5.12
C ALA A 495 -21.03 -19.25 -4.60
N ALA A 496 -21.13 -19.97 -3.48
CA ALA A 496 -22.41 -20.34 -2.87
C ALA A 496 -23.22 -19.12 -2.38
N LEU A 497 -22.54 -18.08 -1.88
CA LEU A 497 -23.16 -16.79 -1.56
C LEU A 497 -23.67 -16.07 -2.80
N GLY A 498 -22.86 -16.05 -3.86
CA GLY A 498 -23.19 -15.42 -5.15
C GLY A 498 -24.40 -16.06 -5.85
N ASP A 499 -24.50 -17.39 -5.79
CA ASP A 499 -25.62 -18.17 -6.34
C ASP A 499 -26.88 -18.11 -5.45
N GLY A 500 -26.77 -17.56 -4.25
CA GLY A 500 -27.86 -17.54 -3.26
C GLY A 500 -28.16 -18.88 -2.59
N ARG A 501 -27.30 -19.89 -2.74
CA ARG A 501 -27.43 -21.22 -2.10
C ARG A 501 -27.09 -21.19 -0.62
N GLN A 502 -26.28 -20.21 -0.20
CA GLN A 502 -25.84 -20.02 1.17
C GLN A 502 -26.02 -18.57 1.58
N ARG A 503 -26.24 -18.32 2.87
CA ARG A 503 -26.41 -16.98 3.44
C ARG A 503 -25.25 -16.61 4.35
N LEU A 504 -25.08 -15.31 4.61
CA LEU A 504 -24.08 -14.81 5.57
C LEU A 504 -24.34 -15.30 7.01
N GLN A 505 -25.59 -15.63 7.34
CA GLN A 505 -25.95 -16.23 8.62
C GLN A 505 -25.39 -17.65 8.78
N ASP A 506 -25.42 -18.44 7.71
CA ASP A 506 -24.97 -19.84 7.72
C ASP A 506 -23.46 -19.94 7.97
N LEU A 507 -22.71 -18.92 7.53
CA LEU A 507 -21.29 -18.75 7.75
C LEU A 507 -20.96 -18.08 9.10
N ARG A 508 -21.95 -17.68 9.90
CA ARG A 508 -21.80 -16.95 11.18
C ARG A 508 -21.03 -15.62 11.07
N VAL A 509 -21.05 -14.99 9.89
CA VAL A 509 -20.30 -13.75 9.58
C VAL A 509 -21.20 -12.53 9.38
N ALA A 510 -22.52 -12.71 9.39
CA ALA A 510 -23.49 -11.63 9.14
C ALA A 510 -23.29 -10.40 10.05
N GLY A 511 -22.99 -10.62 11.34
CA GLY A 511 -22.74 -9.53 12.30
C GLY A 511 -21.49 -8.71 11.98
N GLU A 512 -20.41 -9.36 11.55
CA GLU A 512 -19.16 -8.68 11.16
C GLU A 512 -19.35 -7.85 9.90
N VAL A 513 -20.02 -8.42 8.90
CA VAL A 513 -20.33 -7.74 7.63
C VAL A 513 -21.20 -6.52 7.88
N LYS A 514 -22.19 -6.63 8.76
CA LYS A 514 -23.05 -5.50 9.15
C LYS A 514 -22.25 -4.37 9.81
N ALA A 515 -21.39 -4.69 10.77
CA ALA A 515 -20.52 -3.72 11.44
C ALA A 515 -19.53 -3.06 10.46
N MET A 516 -19.05 -3.80 9.47
CA MET A 516 -18.18 -3.29 8.43
C MET A 516 -18.90 -2.31 7.50
N ILE A 517 -20.11 -2.66 7.06
CA ILE A 517 -20.93 -1.80 6.19
C ILE A 517 -21.33 -0.53 6.95
N SER A 518 -21.73 -0.62 8.22
CA SER A 518 -22.03 0.58 9.01
C SER A 518 -20.83 1.51 9.14
N ARG A 519 -19.61 0.96 9.28
CA ARG A 519 -18.37 1.73 9.30
C ARG A 519 -17.98 2.32 7.94
N ALA A 520 -18.31 1.62 6.85
CA ALA A 520 -18.05 2.11 5.49
C ALA A 520 -19.00 3.24 5.09
N LEU A 521 -20.23 3.21 5.62
CA LEU A 521 -21.28 4.20 5.38
C LEU A 521 -21.24 5.38 6.35
N SER A 522 -20.62 5.24 7.53
CA SER A 522 -20.35 6.39 8.40
C SER A 522 -19.32 7.29 7.74
N ASP A 523 -19.63 8.57 7.59
CA ASP A 523 -18.63 9.56 7.20
C ASP A 523 -17.44 9.48 8.15
N SER A 524 -16.23 9.71 7.63
CA SER A 524 -15.05 9.87 8.47
C SER A 524 -15.38 10.88 9.54
N VAL A 525 -15.43 10.45 10.81
CA VAL A 525 -15.54 11.36 11.95
C VAL A 525 -14.40 12.36 11.78
N PRO A 526 -14.67 13.65 11.48
CA PRO A 526 -13.62 14.63 11.60
C PRO A 526 -13.16 14.59 13.05
N LEU A 527 -11.86 14.42 13.27
CA LEU A 527 -11.28 14.69 14.58
C LEU A 527 -11.75 16.08 14.97
N GLY A 528 -12.63 16.15 15.98
CA GLY A 528 -13.43 17.32 16.26
C GLY A 528 -12.58 18.56 16.45
N THR A 529 -12.66 19.50 15.51
CA THR A 529 -12.56 20.91 15.84
C THR A 529 -13.92 21.33 16.35
N GLY A 530 -14.04 21.48 17.68
CA GLY A 530 -15.05 22.28 18.37
C GLY A 530 -16.51 22.04 18.00
N LEU A 531 -17.21 21.30 18.87
CA LEU A 531 -18.65 21.44 19.03
C LEU A 531 -18.98 22.92 19.33
N THR A 532 -19.49 23.67 18.36
CA THR A 532 -20.35 24.82 18.67
C THR A 532 -21.76 24.32 18.89
N ASP A 533 -22.06 24.21 20.17
CA ASP A 533 -23.35 24.05 20.79
C ASP A 533 -24.45 24.90 20.14
N SER A 534 -25.52 24.26 19.64
CA SER A 534 -26.79 24.94 19.34
C SER A 534 -28.03 24.04 19.39
N SER A 535 -27.94 22.81 19.92
CA SER A 535 -29.07 21.86 19.92
C SER A 535 -29.49 21.34 21.30
N LEU A 536 -29.11 22.00 22.40
CA LEU A 536 -29.59 21.69 23.76
C LEU A 536 -30.31 22.86 24.44
N ARG A 537 -31.20 23.56 23.71
CA ARG A 537 -32.22 24.43 24.32
C ARG A 537 -33.60 24.07 23.82
N SER A 538 -34.21 23.04 24.41
CA SER A 538 -35.68 22.85 24.35
C SER A 538 -36.21 21.75 25.28
N LEU A 539 -35.51 21.40 26.36
CA LEU A 539 -36.02 20.46 27.36
C LEU A 539 -35.55 20.86 28.76
N GLU A 540 -36.10 21.93 29.30
CA GLU A 540 -36.16 22.20 30.75
C GLU A 540 -36.90 23.52 30.98
N HIS A 541 -38.24 23.49 30.91
CA HIS A 541 -39.13 24.42 31.62
C HIS A 541 -40.56 23.86 31.58
N SER A 542 -40.84 22.91 32.47
CA SER A 542 -42.18 22.75 33.06
C SER A 542 -42.06 22.09 34.42
N GLU A 543 -42.67 22.72 35.43
CA GLU A 543 -42.90 22.26 36.81
C GLU A 543 -41.73 22.45 37.80
N VAL A 544 -41.80 23.48 38.65
CA VAL A 544 -42.45 23.44 39.98
C VAL A 544 -42.49 24.87 40.56
N ARG A 545 -43.71 25.28 40.96
CA ARG A 545 -44.18 26.51 41.61
C ARG A 545 -44.51 27.72 40.74
#